data_AF-D5PEZ1-F1
#
_entry.id   AF-D5PEZ1-F1
#
_cell.length_a   1.000
_cell.length_b   1.000
_cell.length_c   1.000
_cell.angle_alpha   90.00
_cell.angle_beta   90.00
_cell.angle_gamma   90.00
#
_symmetry.space_group_name_H-M   'P 1'
#
loop_
_entity.id
_entity.type
_entity.pdbx_description
1 polymer ?
#
loop_
_entity_poly.entity_id
_entity_poly.type
_entity_poly.pdbx_seq_one_letter_code
_entity_poly.pdbx_strand_id
1 'polypeptide(L)' 'MSWAKREAKALADTSLTGDALLAELEDYVRVHNPRLTDVRLERATATEEYDASTQPPRRWYLVSYLADDGEGYGIKP' A
#
# COMPACT_ATOMS: atom_id res chain seq x y z
N MET A 1 -11.26 -16.56 6.97
CA MET A 1 -11.13 -15.32 6.19
C MET A 1 -10.87 -14.22 7.19
N SER A 2 -9.61 -13.99 7.52
CA SER A 2 -9.22 -13.10 8.60
C SER A 2 -8.49 -11.92 7.99
N TRP A 3 -9.27 -10.91 7.62
CA TRP A 3 -8.72 -9.70 7.04
C TRP A 3 -8.12 -8.86 8.16
N ALA A 4 -6.81 -8.64 8.11
CA ALA A 4 -6.11 -7.79 9.05
C ALA A 4 -5.93 -6.41 8.43
N LYS A 5 -6.34 -5.37 9.17
CA LYS A 5 -6.04 -3.98 8.81
C LYS A 5 -4.56 -3.73 9.06
N ARG A 6 -3.86 -3.35 8.00
CA ARG A 6 -2.44 -3.03 8.02
C ARG A 6 -2.21 -1.68 7.36
N GLU A 7 -1.09 -1.09 7.70
CA GLU A 7 -0.63 0.17 7.15
C GLU A 7 0.73 -0.07 6.53
N ALA A 8 0.94 0.43 5.32
CA ALA A 8 2.24 0.43 4.68
C ALA A 8 2.51 1.77 4.04
N LYS A 9 3.80 2.02 3.81
CA LYS A 9 4.25 3.14 3.01
C LYS A 9 4.47 2.63 1.59
N ALA A 10 3.78 3.23 0.63
CA ALA A 10 3.90 2.89 -0.77
C ALA A 10 4.34 4.12 -1.57
N LEU A 11 5.18 3.89 -2.56
CA LEU A 11 5.60 4.93 -3.51
C LEU A 11 4.68 4.87 -4.71
N ALA A 12 4.16 6.02 -5.10
CA ALA A 12 3.49 6.17 -6.38
C ALA A 12 3.90 7.46 -7.05
N ASP A 13 3.78 7.45 -8.36
CA ASP A 13 4.09 8.59 -9.19
C ASP A 13 3.11 9.74 -8.94
N THR A 14 3.63 10.95 -8.74
CA THR A 14 2.79 12.13 -8.46
C THR A 14 1.93 12.55 -9.64
N SER A 15 2.26 12.08 -10.84
CA SER A 15 1.44 12.28 -12.03
C SER A 15 0.17 11.41 -12.05
N LEU A 16 0.13 10.32 -11.28
CA LEU A 16 -1.03 9.44 -11.20
C LEU A 16 -2.08 10.00 -10.24
N THR A 17 -3.35 9.85 -10.64
CA THR A 17 -4.51 10.30 -9.87
C THR A 17 -5.66 9.29 -9.99
N GLY A 18 -6.60 9.33 -9.05
CA GLY A 18 -7.76 8.43 -9.05
C GLY A 18 -7.38 6.95 -9.00
N ASP A 19 -8.00 6.14 -9.86
CA ASP A 19 -7.79 4.69 -9.91
C ASP A 19 -6.36 4.28 -10.28
N ALA A 20 -5.68 5.06 -11.14
CA ALA A 20 -4.31 4.75 -11.56
C ALA A 20 -3.33 4.85 -10.37
N LEU A 21 -3.52 5.84 -9.51
CA LEU A 21 -2.76 6.00 -8.28
C LEU A 21 -3.02 4.81 -7.33
N LEU A 22 -4.28 4.43 -7.15
CA LEU A 22 -4.65 3.32 -6.28
C LEU A 22 -4.07 1.99 -6.79
N ALA A 23 -4.13 1.73 -8.09
CA ALA A 23 -3.57 0.53 -8.69
C ALA A 23 -2.05 0.42 -8.48
N GLU A 24 -1.30 1.51 -8.66
CA GLU A 24 0.15 1.51 -8.43
C GLU A 24 0.50 1.30 -6.95
N LEU A 25 -0.24 1.93 -6.04
CA LEU A 25 -0.05 1.72 -4.61
C LEU A 25 -0.35 0.28 -4.18
N GLU A 26 -1.39 -0.34 -4.76
CA GLU A 26 -1.74 -1.73 -4.49
C GLU A 26 -0.65 -2.68 -5.00
N ASP A 27 -0.18 -2.45 -6.23
CA ASP A 27 0.90 -3.23 -6.83
C ASP A 27 2.18 -3.14 -5.99
N TYR A 28 2.56 -1.93 -5.56
CA TYR A 28 3.72 -1.74 -4.68
C TYR A 28 3.60 -2.53 -3.37
N VAL A 29 2.43 -2.48 -2.72
CA VAL A 29 2.18 -3.24 -1.48
C VAL A 29 2.27 -4.74 -1.76
N ARG A 30 1.72 -5.21 -2.88
CA ARG A 30 1.72 -6.63 -3.26
C ARG A 30 3.13 -7.15 -3.54
N VAL A 31 3.93 -6.39 -4.29
CA VAL A 31 5.32 -6.72 -4.62
C VAL A 31 6.19 -6.77 -3.35
N HIS A 32 5.99 -5.83 -2.43
CA HIS A 32 6.74 -5.80 -1.17
C HIS A 32 6.25 -6.82 -0.13
N ASN A 33 5.02 -7.34 -0.26
CA ASN A 33 4.44 -8.28 0.67
C ASN A 33 3.93 -9.54 -0.07
N PRO A 34 4.84 -10.40 -0.55
CA PRO A 34 4.48 -11.60 -1.31
C PRO A 34 3.73 -12.66 -0.46
N ARG A 35 3.60 -12.44 0.86
CA ARG A 35 2.84 -13.29 1.77
C ARG A 35 1.35 -12.96 1.79
N LEU A 36 0.94 -11.82 1.25
CA LEU A 36 -0.45 -11.41 1.22
C LEU A 36 -1.13 -12.07 0.03
N THR A 37 -2.19 -12.82 0.31
CA THR A 37 -2.96 -13.52 -0.73
C THR A 37 -3.93 -12.56 -1.40
N ASP A 38 -4.59 -11.75 -0.57
CA ASP A 38 -5.48 -10.67 -0.96
C ASP A 38 -5.06 -9.37 -0.28
N VAL A 39 -5.04 -8.28 -1.04
CA VAL A 39 -4.75 -6.93 -0.56
C VAL A 39 -5.86 -6.03 -1.09
N ARG A 40 -6.47 -5.25 -0.19
CA ARG A 40 -7.48 -4.27 -0.56
C ARG A 40 -7.19 -2.94 0.12
N LEU A 41 -6.82 -1.95 -0.67
CA LEU A 41 -6.64 -0.59 -0.19
C LEU A 41 -7.97 -0.02 0.34
N GLU A 42 -7.95 0.53 1.55
CA GLU A 42 -9.07 1.28 2.13
C GLU A 42 -8.86 2.79 2.00
N ARG A 43 -7.62 3.25 2.21
CA ARG A 43 -7.27 4.67 2.21
C ARG A 43 -5.83 4.85 1.79
N ALA A 44 -5.57 5.86 0.96
CA ALA A 44 -4.24 6.34 0.66
C ALA A 44 -4.11 7.79 1.10
N THR A 45 -3.14 8.06 1.98
CA THR A 45 -2.87 9.41 2.51
C THR A 45 -1.51 9.86 1.99
N ALA A 46 -1.48 10.93 1.21
CA ALA A 46 -0.23 11.47 0.69
C ALA A 46 0.61 12.07 1.84
N THR A 47 1.86 11.63 1.98
CA THR A 47 2.79 12.17 2.98
C THR A 47 3.55 13.37 2.43
N GLU A 48 4.28 14.12 3.25
CA GLU A 48 5.13 15.22 2.77
C GLU A 48 6.48 14.74 2.20
N GLU A 49 6.71 13.43 2.14
CA GLU A 49 7.94 12.83 1.64
C GLU A 49 7.83 12.51 0.15
N TYR A 50 8.84 12.97 -0.60
CA TYR A 50 8.97 12.76 -2.03
C TYR A 50 10.28 12.03 -2.34
N ASP A 51 10.21 11.06 -3.24
CA ASP A 51 11.38 10.46 -3.85
C ASP A 51 11.64 11.17 -5.18
N ALA A 52 12.66 12.03 -5.17
CA ALA A 52 13.15 12.73 -6.36
C ALA A 52 14.22 11.92 -7.12
N SER A 53 14.44 10.66 -6.74
CA SER A 53 15.45 9.80 -7.37
C SER A 53 15.00 9.32 -8.75
N THR A 54 13.69 9.32 -9.00
CA THR A 54 13.08 9.00 -10.30
C THR A 54 12.42 10.22 -10.93
N GLN A 55 12.34 10.26 -12.26
CA GLN A 55 11.59 11.28 -13.00
C GLN A 55 10.47 10.57 -13.80
N PRO A 56 9.19 10.84 -13.52
CA PRO A 56 8.65 11.86 -12.60
C PRO A 56 8.94 11.57 -11.11
N PRO A 57 8.95 12.61 -10.26
CA PRO A 57 9.13 12.44 -8.83
C PRO A 57 7.97 11.64 -8.26
N ARG A 58 8.31 10.65 -7.44
CA ARG A 58 7.33 9.83 -6.73
C ARG A 58 7.07 10.45 -5.37
N ARG A 59 5.88 10.23 -4.84
CA ARG A 59 5.51 10.66 -3.50
C ARG A 59 5.21 9.44 -2.66
N TRP A 60 5.58 9.52 -1.39
CA TRP A 60 5.23 8.49 -0.44
C TRP A 60 3.79 8.68 0.01
N TYR A 61 3.03 7.60 -0.02
CA TYR A 61 1.67 7.53 0.47
C TYR A 61 1.61 6.54 1.62
N LEU A 62 1.02 6.96 2.74
CA LEU A 62 0.63 6.07 3.80
C LEU A 62 -0.69 5.42 3.41
N VAL A 63 -0.63 4.14 3.07
CA VAL A 63 -1.78 3.37 2.65
C VAL A 63 -2.26 2.46 3.77
N SER A 64 -3.53 2.58 4.12
CA SER A 64 -4.23 1.62 4.98
C SER A 64 -4.94 0.62 4.07
N TYR A 65 -4.66 -0.67 4.28
CA TYR A 65 -5.26 -1.76 3.51
C TYR A 65 -5.69 -2.89 4.43
N LEU A 66 -6.67 -3.66 3.97
CA LEU A 66 -7.01 -4.95 4.54
C LEU A 66 -6.27 -6.00 3.74
N ALA A 67 -5.55 -6.89 4.42
CA ALA A 67 -4.96 -8.04 3.76
C ALA A 67 -5.28 -9.34 4.49
N ASP A 68 -5.42 -10.40 3.70
CA ASP A 68 -5.51 -11.76 4.20
C ASP A 68 -4.15 -12.44 3.98
N ASP A 69 -3.40 -12.59 5.07
CA ASP A 69 -2.13 -13.30 5.07
C ASP A 69 -2.28 -14.79 5.38
N GLY A 70 -3.51 -15.34 5.35
CA GLY A 70 -3.81 -16.73 5.71
C GLY A 70 -3.60 -17.07 7.19
N GLU A 71 -2.82 -16.26 7.91
CA GLU A 71 -2.59 -16.31 9.34
C GLU A 71 -3.77 -15.63 10.06
N GLY A 72 -4.79 -16.41 10.41
CA GLY A 72 -5.89 -15.92 11.22
C GLY A 72 -5.40 -15.27 12.51
N TYR A 73 -5.58 -13.94 12.62
CA TYR A 73 -5.51 -13.12 13.83
C TYR A 73 -4.52 -13.63 14.90
N GLY A 74 -3.22 -13.42 14.68
CA GLY A 74 -2.22 -13.52 15.73
C GLY A 74 -2.46 -12.43 16.78
N ILE A 75 -3.30 -12.72 17.78
CA ILE A 75 -3.35 -11.96 19.03
C ILE A 75 -1.93 -12.03 19.59
N LYS A 76 -1.18 -10.91 19.57
CA LYS A 76 0.08 -10.84 20.32
C LYS A 76 -0.27 -10.91 21.83
N PRO A 77 0.39 -11.79 22.60
CA PRO A 77 0.18 -11.92 24.04
C PRO A 77 0.65 -10.70 24.83
#